data_AF-A0A0K8TES0-F1
#
_entry.id   AF-A0A0K8TES0-F1
#
_cell.length_a   1.000
_cell.length_b   1.000
_cell.length_c   1.000
_cell.angle_alpha   90.00
_cell.angle_beta   90.00
_cell.angle_gamma   90.00
#
_symmetry.space_group_name_H-M   'P 1'
#
loop_
_entity.id
_entity.type
_entity.pdbx_description
1 polymer ?
#
loop_
_entity_poly.entity_id
_entity_poly.type
_entity_poly.pdbx_seq_one_letter_code
_entity_poly.pdbx_strand_id
1 'polypeptide(L)'
;MESSSRDDKMNEMSSCGQSQCSAKSLRNISEMFYFAQKSVLHPTAPIYIAEKTDLTEDCKKALTRIFMVCDLDNDGLLNDYELNAFQKRCFDMPLRPEAMEDVKEVLKRNLSGGVSPNNCITLQGFLFLHCLFIQRGRSHTTWAVLRKFGYNDQLHLTKDFLFPPLKIPNGSTTELSHKGSQFFTKLFWRFDKDKDGALSPVELTQLFATCNAPAWGNEMKSLVPTNEKDWITLQGFMCFWAYTTVTTCNQPLNTWHTLDIQ
;
A
#
# COMPACT_ATOMS: atom_id res chain seq x y z
N MET A 1 -37.67 -6.31 -14.04
CA MET A 1 -36.40 -5.63 -13.66
C MET A 1 -36.35 -5.32 -12.16
N GLU A 2 -36.92 -6.17 -11.30
CA GLU A 2 -36.96 -5.92 -9.84
C GLU A 2 -36.61 -7.17 -9.00
N SER A 3 -36.25 -8.27 -9.66
CA SER A 3 -35.82 -9.53 -9.02
C SER A 3 -34.30 -9.57 -8.77
N SER A 4 -33.49 -9.00 -9.68
CA SER A 4 -32.02 -9.08 -9.61
C SER A 4 -31.39 -8.33 -8.44
N SER A 5 -32.08 -7.34 -7.86
CA SER A 5 -31.53 -6.51 -6.77
C SER A 5 -31.83 -7.08 -5.37
N ARG A 6 -32.69 -8.12 -5.28
CA ARG A 6 -32.99 -8.81 -4.02
C ARG A 6 -32.04 -9.98 -3.76
N ASP A 7 -31.56 -10.63 -4.81
CA ASP A 7 -30.65 -11.78 -4.69
C ASP A 7 -29.23 -11.35 -4.29
N ASP A 8 -28.74 -10.20 -4.77
CA ASP A 8 -27.44 -9.64 -4.34
C ASP A 8 -27.44 -9.21 -2.87
N LYS A 9 -28.58 -8.75 -2.35
CA LYS A 9 -28.75 -8.45 -0.91
C LYS A 9 -28.81 -9.69 -0.03
N MET A 10 -29.16 -10.85 -0.58
CA MET A 10 -29.30 -12.09 0.19
C MET A 10 -27.96 -12.81 0.34
N ASN A 11 -27.02 -12.58 -0.56
CA ASN A 11 -25.70 -13.23 -0.54
C ASN A 11 -24.71 -12.59 0.46
N GLU A 12 -24.82 -11.29 0.76
CA GLU A 12 -24.02 -10.65 1.82
C GLU A 12 -24.44 -11.06 3.25
N MET A 13 -25.63 -11.64 3.41
CA MET A 13 -26.12 -12.14 4.71
C MET A 13 -25.48 -13.49 5.11
N SER A 14 -24.83 -14.18 4.17
CA SER A 14 -24.38 -15.58 4.33
C SER A 14 -23.18 -15.75 5.29
N SER A 15 -22.40 -14.69 5.56
CA SER A 15 -21.36 -14.72 6.62
C SER A 15 -21.96 -14.61 8.04
N CYS A 16 -23.22 -14.18 8.17
CA CYS A 16 -23.96 -14.19 9.43
C CYS A 16 -24.48 -15.60 9.81
N GLY A 17 -24.38 -16.57 8.90
CA GLY A 17 -24.95 -17.92 9.03
C GLY A 17 -24.39 -18.80 10.14
N GLN A 18 -23.36 -18.36 10.89
CA GLN A 18 -22.83 -19.08 12.05
C GLN A 18 -23.23 -18.49 13.41
N SER A 19 -23.93 -17.35 13.44
CA SER A 19 -24.49 -16.80 14.69
C SER A 19 -26.00 -16.99 14.69
N GLN A 20 -26.48 -18.06 15.33
CA GLN A 20 -27.91 -18.24 15.57
C GLN A 20 -28.44 -17.05 16.39
N CYS A 21 -29.11 -16.10 15.71
CA CYS A 21 -29.73 -14.94 16.33
C CYS A 21 -31.22 -15.19 16.48
N SER A 22 -31.80 -14.79 17.61
CA SER A 22 -33.24 -14.94 17.86
C SER A 22 -33.80 -13.63 18.38
N ALA A 23 -34.60 -12.96 17.53
CA ALA A 23 -35.35 -11.76 17.90
C ALA A 23 -36.37 -12.04 19.02
N LYS A 24 -36.89 -13.28 19.08
CA LYS A 24 -37.87 -13.72 20.08
C LYS A 24 -37.26 -13.93 21.47
N SER A 25 -35.97 -14.28 21.55
CA SER A 25 -35.26 -14.54 22.82
C SER A 25 -34.11 -13.57 23.10
N LEU A 26 -34.04 -12.45 22.36
CA LEU A 26 -33.01 -11.41 22.46
C LEU A 26 -31.56 -11.93 22.42
N ARG A 27 -31.31 -13.05 21.74
CA ARG A 27 -30.00 -13.72 21.74
C ARG A 27 -29.15 -13.24 20.56
N ASN A 28 -27.92 -12.82 20.84
CA ASN A 28 -26.90 -12.34 19.89
C ASN A 28 -27.31 -11.11 19.04
N ILE A 29 -28.32 -10.35 19.48
CA ILE A 29 -28.79 -9.16 18.75
C ILE A 29 -27.74 -8.05 18.73
N SER A 30 -27.05 -7.77 19.85
CA SER A 30 -25.96 -6.78 19.90
C SER A 30 -24.77 -7.17 19.03
N GLU A 31 -24.48 -8.47 18.94
CA GLU A 31 -23.44 -9.03 18.07
C GLU A 31 -23.82 -8.88 16.60
N MET A 32 -25.08 -9.17 16.25
CA MET A 32 -25.62 -8.93 14.92
C MET A 32 -25.52 -7.46 14.51
N PHE A 33 -25.85 -6.50 15.41
CA PHE A 33 -25.69 -5.08 15.13
C PHE A 33 -24.22 -4.67 15.01
N TYR A 34 -23.34 -5.20 15.85
CA TYR A 34 -21.90 -4.96 15.77
C TYR A 34 -21.31 -5.48 14.46
N PHE A 35 -21.67 -6.70 14.05
CA PHE A 35 -21.25 -7.27 12.77
C PHE A 35 -21.86 -6.54 11.59
N ALA A 36 -23.15 -6.17 11.65
CA ALA A 36 -23.81 -5.38 10.61
C ALA A 36 -23.14 -4.00 10.44
N GLN A 37 -22.82 -3.32 11.54
CA GLN A 37 -22.09 -2.05 11.50
C GLN A 37 -20.67 -2.24 10.95
N LYS A 38 -19.97 -3.32 11.35
CA LYS A 38 -18.66 -3.64 10.78
C LYS A 38 -18.71 -3.96 9.30
N SER A 39 -19.73 -4.65 8.80
CA SER A 39 -19.90 -4.97 7.39
C SER A 39 -20.20 -3.73 6.55
N VAL A 40 -20.91 -2.75 7.11
CA VAL A 40 -21.09 -1.43 6.48
C VAL A 40 -19.78 -0.63 6.49
N LEU A 41 -19.01 -0.71 7.57
CA LEU A 41 -17.73 0.01 7.70
C LEU A 41 -16.55 -0.66 6.99
N HIS A 42 -16.66 -1.93 6.60
CA HIS A 42 -15.58 -2.73 6.01
C HIS A 42 -16.17 -3.65 4.94
N PRO A 43 -16.65 -3.07 3.81
CA PRO A 43 -17.35 -3.84 2.79
C PRO A 43 -16.42 -4.89 2.19
N THR A 44 -16.92 -6.12 2.04
CA THR A 44 -16.11 -7.22 1.50
C THR A 44 -16.10 -7.22 -0.02
N ALA A 45 -17.19 -6.78 -0.67
CA ALA A 45 -17.34 -6.79 -2.12
C ALA A 45 -16.21 -6.06 -2.90
N PRO A 46 -15.69 -4.89 -2.47
CA PRO A 46 -14.59 -4.24 -3.18
C PRO A 46 -13.26 -5.00 -3.11
N ILE A 47 -13.06 -5.85 -2.09
CA ILE A 47 -11.76 -6.46 -1.79
C ILE A 47 -11.70 -7.96 -2.07
N TYR A 48 -12.84 -8.63 -2.25
CA TYR A 48 -12.91 -10.08 -2.34
C TYR A 48 -14.05 -10.58 -3.22
N ILE A 49 -13.77 -11.64 -3.99
CA ILE A 49 -14.70 -12.33 -4.87
C ILE A 49 -14.97 -13.71 -4.27
N ALA A 50 -16.14 -13.86 -3.64
CA ALA A 50 -16.50 -15.08 -2.91
C ALA A 50 -16.52 -16.33 -3.80
N GLU A 51 -16.98 -16.19 -5.04
CA GLU A 51 -17.11 -17.28 -6.01
C GLU A 51 -15.75 -17.82 -6.46
N LYS A 52 -14.74 -16.94 -6.53
CA LYS A 52 -13.37 -17.29 -6.93
C LYS A 52 -12.46 -17.60 -5.74
N THR A 53 -13.01 -17.43 -4.53
CA THR A 53 -12.30 -17.48 -3.26
C THR A 53 -11.02 -16.64 -3.22
N ASP A 54 -10.98 -15.53 -3.96
CA ASP A 54 -9.78 -14.73 -4.24
C ASP A 54 -10.05 -13.22 -4.08
N LEU A 55 -8.98 -12.44 -3.95
CA LEU A 55 -9.03 -10.98 -3.91
C LEU A 55 -9.49 -10.41 -5.26
N THR A 56 -10.15 -9.24 -5.25
CA THR A 56 -10.38 -8.47 -6.48
C THR A 56 -9.06 -7.98 -7.07
N GLU A 57 -9.03 -7.74 -8.38
CA GLU A 57 -7.82 -7.23 -9.04
C GLU A 57 -7.41 -5.84 -8.53
N ASP A 58 -8.36 -4.97 -8.22
CA ASP A 58 -8.08 -3.66 -7.63
C ASP A 58 -7.47 -3.78 -6.22
N CYS A 59 -7.93 -4.76 -5.42
CA CYS A 59 -7.36 -5.05 -4.11
C CYS A 59 -5.95 -5.62 -4.22
N LYS A 60 -5.71 -6.54 -5.15
CA LYS A 60 -4.36 -7.05 -5.44
C LYS A 60 -3.42 -5.93 -5.87
N LYS A 61 -3.88 -5.01 -6.73
CA LYS A 61 -3.12 -3.85 -7.17
C LYS A 61 -2.75 -2.93 -6.00
N ALA A 62 -3.72 -2.62 -5.13
CA ALA A 62 -3.48 -1.80 -3.94
C ALA A 62 -2.50 -2.47 -2.97
N LEU A 63 -2.71 -3.74 -2.64
CA LEU A 63 -1.83 -4.51 -1.74
C LEU A 63 -0.44 -4.72 -2.33
N THR A 64 -0.31 -4.86 -3.65
CA THR A 64 0.99 -4.94 -4.34
C THR A 64 1.76 -3.63 -4.19
N ARG A 65 1.10 -2.47 -4.35
CA ARG A 65 1.74 -1.18 -4.06
C ARG A 65 2.19 -1.10 -2.61
N ILE A 66 1.35 -1.52 -1.67
CA ILE A 66 1.69 -1.51 -0.24
C ILE A 66 2.90 -2.41 0.04
N PHE A 67 2.94 -3.61 -0.55
CA PHE A 67 4.08 -4.51 -0.45
C PHE A 67 5.37 -3.82 -0.91
N MET A 68 5.36 -3.19 -2.09
CA MET A 68 6.53 -2.48 -2.63
C MET A 68 6.97 -1.31 -1.74
N VAL A 69 6.04 -0.60 -1.10
CA VAL A 69 6.36 0.47 -0.14
C VAL A 69 7.01 -0.09 1.14
N CYS A 70 6.61 -1.29 1.56
CA CYS A 70 7.07 -1.92 2.80
C CYS A 70 8.37 -2.73 2.65
N ASP A 71 8.63 -3.27 1.46
CA ASP A 71 9.94 -3.75 1.06
C ASP A 71 10.87 -2.53 1.12
N LEU A 72 11.90 -2.51 1.97
CA LEU A 72 12.73 -1.33 2.23
C LEU A 72 14.08 -1.41 1.49
N ASP A 73 14.56 -2.61 1.22
CA ASP A 73 15.79 -2.88 0.48
C ASP A 73 15.56 -3.21 -1.01
N ASN A 74 14.29 -3.29 -1.41
CA ASN A 74 13.82 -3.54 -2.78
C ASN A 74 14.29 -4.89 -3.31
N ASP A 75 14.38 -5.91 -2.46
CA ASP A 75 14.74 -7.29 -2.84
C ASP A 75 13.54 -8.12 -3.31
N GLY A 76 12.33 -7.56 -3.24
CA GLY A 76 11.09 -8.22 -3.63
C GLY A 76 10.53 -9.15 -2.55
N LEU A 77 11.06 -9.09 -1.33
CA LEU A 77 10.67 -9.89 -0.18
C LEU A 77 10.34 -8.98 1.00
N LEU A 78 9.66 -9.53 2.01
CA LEU A 78 9.51 -8.88 3.32
C LEU A 78 10.20 -9.73 4.38
N ASN A 79 11.33 -9.25 4.86
CA ASN A 79 12.08 -9.84 5.96
C ASN A 79 11.46 -9.45 7.33
N ASP A 80 11.99 -10.00 8.43
CA ASP A 80 11.41 -9.79 9.78
C ASP A 80 11.43 -8.33 10.22
N TYR A 81 12.47 -7.59 9.82
CA TYR A 81 12.59 -6.17 10.12
C TYR A 81 11.50 -5.37 9.42
N GLU A 82 11.28 -5.63 8.13
CA GLU A 82 10.25 -4.98 7.31
C GLU A 82 8.84 -5.36 7.74
N LEU A 83 8.60 -6.64 8.07
CA LEU A 83 7.33 -7.11 8.60
C LEU A 83 7.00 -6.45 9.94
N ASN A 84 8.00 -6.30 10.82
CA ASN A 84 7.79 -5.60 12.08
C ASN A 84 7.56 -4.10 11.88
N ALA A 85 8.27 -3.47 10.93
CA ALA A 85 8.04 -2.07 10.56
C ALA A 85 6.64 -1.86 9.99
N PHE A 86 6.18 -2.75 9.10
CA PHE A 86 4.83 -2.79 8.56
C PHE A 86 3.78 -2.95 9.67
N GLN A 87 3.97 -3.91 10.59
CA GLN A 87 3.05 -4.15 11.70
C GLN A 87 2.94 -2.92 12.59
N LYS A 88 4.09 -2.33 12.96
CA LYS A 88 4.13 -1.12 13.78
C LYS A 88 3.45 0.06 13.07
N ARG A 89 3.66 0.20 11.76
CA ARG A 89 2.99 1.24 10.95
C ARG A 89 1.48 1.01 10.94
N CYS A 90 0.99 -0.21 10.74
CA CYS A 90 -0.43 -0.48 10.53
C CYS A 90 -1.26 -0.59 11.81
N PHE A 91 -0.67 -1.10 12.90
CA PHE A 91 -1.41 -1.53 14.10
C PHE A 91 -0.84 -0.96 15.40
N ASP A 92 0.15 -0.07 15.33
CA ASP A 92 0.79 0.60 16.47
C ASP A 92 1.35 -0.37 17.54
N MET A 93 1.60 -1.63 17.16
CA MET A 93 2.20 -2.66 18.02
C MET A 93 3.24 -3.46 17.23
N PRO A 94 4.39 -3.83 17.85
CA PRO A 94 5.33 -4.75 17.24
C PRO A 94 4.75 -6.16 17.15
N LEU A 95 5.17 -6.93 16.14
CA LEU A 95 4.81 -8.34 16.04
C LEU A 95 5.76 -9.15 16.93
N ARG A 96 5.22 -10.03 17.77
CA ARG A 96 6.04 -10.96 18.55
C ARG A 96 6.72 -11.96 17.61
N PRO A 97 8.00 -12.31 17.81
CA PRO A 97 8.72 -13.24 16.94
C PRO A 97 7.99 -14.57 16.72
N GLU A 98 7.36 -15.11 17.77
CA GLU A 98 6.61 -16.36 17.69
C GLU A 98 5.38 -16.22 16.77
N ALA A 99 4.66 -15.11 16.87
CA ALA A 99 3.50 -14.84 16.02
C ALA A 99 3.92 -14.61 14.56
N MET A 100 5.13 -14.10 14.31
CA MET A 100 5.67 -13.93 12.97
C MET A 100 5.99 -15.28 12.33
N GLU A 101 6.63 -16.18 13.08
CA GLU A 101 6.92 -17.52 12.57
C GLU A 101 5.63 -18.33 12.36
N ASP A 102 4.62 -18.19 13.22
CA ASP A 102 3.30 -18.78 13.03
C ASP A 102 2.65 -18.35 11.69
N VAL A 103 2.77 -17.06 11.34
CA VAL A 103 2.28 -16.55 10.05
C VAL A 103 3.01 -17.21 8.89
N LYS A 104 4.35 -17.31 8.95
CA LYS A 104 5.16 -17.94 7.90
C LYS A 104 4.86 -19.44 7.78
N GLU A 105 4.66 -20.14 8.89
CA GLU A 105 4.26 -21.55 8.91
C GLU A 105 2.91 -21.77 8.25
N VAL A 106 1.94 -20.88 8.51
CA VAL A 106 0.64 -20.91 7.81
C VAL A 106 0.84 -20.72 6.31
N LEU A 107 1.69 -19.78 5.87
CA LEU A 107 1.98 -19.57 4.45
C LEU A 107 2.66 -20.81 3.82
N LYS A 108 3.70 -21.36 4.45
CA LYS A 108 4.42 -22.55 3.98
C LYS A 108 3.48 -23.75 3.79
N ARG A 109 2.50 -23.93 4.68
CA ARG A 109 1.54 -25.06 4.62
C ARG A 109 0.47 -24.91 3.55
N ASN A 110 0.09 -23.68 3.22
CA ASN A 110 -1.09 -23.41 2.37
C ASN A 110 -0.74 -22.88 0.98
N LEU A 111 0.47 -22.35 0.77
CA LEU A 111 0.89 -21.76 -0.49
C LEU A 111 2.36 -22.09 -0.81
N SER A 112 2.57 -22.89 -1.86
CA SER A 112 3.92 -23.10 -2.39
C SER A 112 4.47 -21.80 -2.95
N GLY A 113 5.63 -21.37 -2.45
CA GLY A 113 6.26 -20.09 -2.83
C GLY A 113 5.75 -18.86 -2.07
N GLY A 114 4.87 -19.03 -1.08
CA GLY A 114 4.42 -17.92 -0.21
C GLY A 114 5.53 -17.38 0.72
N VAL A 115 6.53 -18.21 1.01
CA VAL A 115 7.73 -17.84 1.78
C VAL A 115 8.95 -18.24 0.96
N SER A 116 9.94 -17.36 0.87
CA SER A 116 11.19 -17.60 0.16
C SER A 116 12.07 -18.61 0.91
N PRO A 117 13.08 -19.21 0.25
CA PRO A 117 14.07 -20.06 0.92
C PRO A 117 14.79 -19.38 2.09
N ASN A 118 14.89 -18.05 2.07
CA ASN A 118 15.53 -17.24 3.12
C ASN A 118 14.57 -16.89 4.26
N ASN A 119 13.41 -17.55 4.36
CA ASN A 119 12.38 -17.31 5.38
C ASN A 119 11.74 -15.90 5.33
N CYS A 120 11.70 -15.26 4.16
CA CYS A 120 11.03 -13.96 3.94
C CYS A 120 9.68 -14.15 3.23
N ILE A 121 8.71 -13.28 3.48
CA ILE A 121 7.39 -13.35 2.84
C ILE A 121 7.51 -12.80 1.41
N THR A 122 6.98 -13.54 0.43
CA THR A 122 6.92 -13.10 -0.98
C THR A 122 5.67 -12.27 -1.22
N LEU A 123 5.61 -11.53 -2.34
CA LEU A 123 4.38 -10.83 -2.75
C LEU A 123 3.17 -11.77 -2.81
N GLN A 124 3.35 -12.98 -3.35
CA GLN A 124 2.29 -13.99 -3.40
C GLN A 124 1.83 -14.41 -2.00
N GLY A 125 2.77 -14.61 -1.08
CA GLY A 125 2.47 -14.89 0.32
C GLY A 125 1.71 -13.75 1.00
N PHE A 126 2.10 -12.51 0.75
CA PHE A 126 1.45 -11.32 1.29
C PHE A 126 -0.02 -11.20 0.82
N LEU A 127 -0.27 -11.35 -0.49
CA LEU A 127 -1.62 -11.34 -1.05
C LEU A 127 -2.48 -12.48 -0.48
N PHE A 128 -1.90 -13.67 -0.40
CA PHE A 128 -2.60 -14.84 0.15
C PHE A 128 -2.93 -14.68 1.64
N LEU A 129 -2.05 -14.05 2.42
CA LEU A 129 -2.31 -13.74 3.83
C LEU A 129 -3.55 -12.83 3.99
N HIS A 130 -3.66 -11.80 3.15
CA HIS A 130 -4.83 -10.93 3.14
C HIS A 130 -6.11 -11.65 2.68
N CYS A 131 -6.00 -12.55 1.72
CA CYS A 131 -7.09 -13.43 1.32
C CYS A 131 -7.57 -14.31 2.50
N LEU A 132 -6.64 -14.94 3.23
CA LEU A 132 -6.94 -15.75 4.41
C LEU A 132 -7.62 -14.95 5.53
N PHE A 133 -7.22 -13.70 5.76
CA PHE A 133 -7.90 -12.86 6.76
C PHE A 133 -9.36 -12.64 6.40
N ILE A 134 -9.67 -12.37 5.14
CA ILE A 134 -11.05 -12.15 4.68
C ILE A 134 -11.87 -13.43 4.79
N GLN A 135 -11.31 -14.57 4.35
CA GLN A 135 -11.96 -15.89 4.46
C GLN A 135 -12.30 -16.26 5.92
N ARG A 136 -11.50 -15.81 6.89
CA ARG A 136 -11.74 -16.01 8.34
C ARG A 136 -12.65 -14.94 8.97
N GLY A 137 -13.34 -14.13 8.17
CA GLY A 137 -14.22 -13.06 8.66
C GLY A 137 -13.48 -11.87 9.28
N ARG A 138 -12.18 -11.72 8.99
CA ARG A 138 -11.33 -10.63 9.51
C ARG A 138 -11.00 -9.60 8.43
N SER A 139 -11.96 -9.26 7.57
CA SER A 139 -11.80 -8.24 6.52
C SER A 139 -11.36 -6.88 7.05
N HIS A 140 -11.76 -6.52 8.28
CA HIS A 140 -11.34 -5.28 8.95
C HIS A 140 -9.81 -5.13 9.05
N THR A 141 -9.05 -6.23 9.15
CA THR A 141 -7.58 -6.20 9.21
C THR A 141 -6.99 -5.73 7.87
N THR A 142 -7.51 -6.23 6.74
CA THR A 142 -7.12 -5.79 5.40
C THR A 142 -7.51 -4.34 5.16
N TRP A 143 -8.70 -3.93 5.57
CA TRP A 143 -9.14 -2.54 5.47
C TRP A 143 -8.32 -1.57 6.33
N ALA A 144 -7.89 -1.98 7.53
CA ALA A 144 -7.02 -1.17 8.38
C ALA A 144 -5.70 -0.87 7.67
N VAL A 145 -5.10 -1.88 7.03
CA VAL A 145 -3.90 -1.72 6.20
C VAL A 145 -4.18 -0.77 5.05
N LEU A 146 -5.18 -1.05 4.21
CA LEU A 146 -5.54 -0.19 3.07
C LEU A 146 -5.72 1.28 3.47
N ARG A 147 -6.49 1.55 4.53
CA ARG A 147 -6.73 2.92 5.01
C ARG A 147 -5.48 3.59 5.57
N LYS A 148 -4.60 2.84 6.23
CA LYS A 148 -3.31 3.38 6.71
C LYS A 148 -2.39 3.82 5.58
N PHE A 149 -2.54 3.23 4.40
CA PHE A 149 -1.88 3.63 3.16
C PHE A 149 -2.74 4.54 2.27
N GLY A 150 -3.76 5.19 2.86
CA GLY A 150 -4.49 6.28 2.20
C GLY A 150 -5.62 5.86 1.27
N TYR A 151 -5.95 4.57 1.19
CA TYR A 151 -7.04 4.08 0.35
C TYR A 151 -8.42 4.30 0.98
N ASN A 152 -9.39 4.68 0.15
CA ASN A 152 -10.80 4.73 0.50
C ASN A 152 -11.52 3.41 0.21
N ASP A 153 -12.83 3.36 0.46
CA ASP A 153 -13.66 2.16 0.31
C ASP A 153 -13.83 1.73 -1.17
N GLN A 154 -13.43 2.58 -2.13
CA GLN A 154 -13.37 2.28 -3.56
C GLN A 154 -11.95 1.92 -4.03
N LEU A 155 -11.01 1.70 -3.10
CA LEU A 155 -9.60 1.37 -3.38
C LEU A 155 -8.88 2.44 -4.21
N HIS A 156 -9.31 3.69 -4.08
CA HIS A 156 -8.59 4.85 -4.60
C HIS A 156 -7.83 5.57 -3.48
N LEU A 157 -6.64 6.09 -3.80
CA LEU A 157 -5.92 6.96 -2.89
C LEU A 157 -6.70 8.26 -2.69
N THR A 158 -6.91 8.62 -1.43
CA THR A 158 -7.67 9.82 -1.06
C THR A 158 -6.90 11.09 -1.43
N LYS A 159 -7.65 12.13 -1.80
CA LYS A 159 -7.06 13.45 -2.08
C LYS A 159 -6.34 14.02 -0.87
N ASP A 160 -6.83 13.80 0.35
CA ASP A 160 -6.19 14.34 1.55
C ASP A 160 -4.85 13.65 1.85
N PHE A 161 -4.75 12.35 1.56
CA PHE A 161 -3.49 11.61 1.63
C PHE A 161 -2.51 12.07 0.55
N LEU A 162 -3.01 12.27 -0.67
CA LEU A 162 -2.23 12.73 -1.81
C LEU A 162 -2.01 14.24 -1.84
N PHE A 163 -2.69 15.08 -1.08
CA PHE A 163 -2.57 16.53 -1.19
C PHE A 163 -2.83 17.14 0.19
N PRO A 164 -1.93 16.90 1.16
CA PRO A 164 -2.10 17.45 2.50
C PRO A 164 -2.12 18.98 2.41
N PRO A 165 -3.03 19.64 3.16
CA PRO A 165 -3.17 21.08 3.09
C PRO A 165 -1.90 21.78 3.57
N LEU A 166 -1.24 22.50 2.67
CA LEU A 166 -0.06 23.31 2.95
C LEU A 166 -0.40 24.79 2.72
N LYS A 167 -0.29 25.62 3.76
CA LYS A 167 -0.48 27.06 3.65
C LYS A 167 0.88 27.75 3.53
N ILE A 168 1.12 28.39 2.39
CA ILE A 168 2.36 29.12 2.11
C ILE A 168 2.06 30.61 2.19
N PRO A 169 2.70 31.38 3.09
CA PRO A 169 2.52 32.83 3.14
C PRO A 169 2.99 33.52 1.85
N ASN A 170 2.33 34.62 1.48
CA ASN A 170 2.72 35.38 0.30
C ASN A 170 4.19 35.84 0.38
N GLY A 171 4.92 35.67 -0.72
CA GLY A 171 6.35 36.00 -0.79
C GLY A 171 7.28 34.97 -0.14
N SER A 172 6.76 33.86 0.39
CA SER A 172 7.57 32.75 0.90
C SER A 172 7.84 31.70 -0.19
N THR A 173 8.93 30.96 -0.03
CA THR A 173 9.30 29.80 -0.86
C THR A 173 9.18 28.51 -0.05
N THR A 174 9.14 27.38 -0.76
CA THR A 174 9.11 26.04 -0.18
C THR A 174 10.41 25.30 -0.51
N GLU A 175 11.00 24.69 0.51
CA GLU A 175 12.25 23.94 0.39
C GLU A 175 12.12 22.56 1.04
N LEU A 176 12.97 21.62 0.60
CA LEU A 176 13.08 20.33 1.25
C LEU A 176 13.69 20.48 2.63
N SER A 177 12.99 19.97 3.64
CA SER A 177 13.57 19.79 4.96
C SER A 177 14.72 18.77 4.91
N HIS A 178 15.60 18.80 5.91
CA HIS A 178 16.66 17.79 6.06
C HIS A 178 16.14 16.35 6.02
N LYS A 179 14.98 16.09 6.65
CA LYS A 179 14.33 14.77 6.63
C LYS A 179 13.86 14.39 5.22
N GLY A 180 13.28 15.33 4.48
CA GLY A 180 12.88 15.12 3.09
C GLY A 180 14.09 14.80 2.20
N SER A 181 15.19 15.53 2.37
CA SER A 181 16.43 15.25 1.63
C SER A 181 17.02 13.88 1.95
N GLN A 182 17.01 13.47 3.23
CA GLN A 182 17.43 12.12 3.63
C GLN A 182 16.54 11.04 3.02
N PHE A 183 15.22 11.28 2.95
CA PHE A 183 14.28 10.35 2.31
C PHE A 183 14.63 10.15 0.84
N PHE A 184 14.78 11.23 0.05
CA PHE A 184 15.12 11.11 -1.37
C PHE A 184 16.50 10.49 -1.60
N THR A 185 17.47 10.81 -0.74
CA THR A 185 18.79 10.19 -0.81
C THR A 185 18.69 8.67 -0.60
N LYS A 186 17.95 8.21 0.42
CA LYS A 186 17.72 6.79 0.67
C LYS A 186 16.95 6.13 -0.47
N LEU A 187 15.94 6.82 -1.00
CA LEU A 187 15.14 6.34 -2.13
C LEU A 187 16.02 6.15 -3.37
N PHE A 188 16.91 7.09 -3.67
CA PHE A 188 17.87 6.97 -4.76
C PHE A 188 18.72 5.68 -4.61
N TRP A 189 19.39 5.52 -3.48
CA TRP A 189 20.28 4.38 -3.24
C TRP A 189 19.55 3.03 -3.18
N ARG A 190 18.26 3.04 -2.86
CA ARG A 190 17.43 1.84 -2.90
C ARG A 190 17.20 1.32 -4.32
N PHE A 191 17.18 2.22 -5.30
CA PHE A 191 16.92 1.89 -6.71
C PHE A 191 18.20 1.87 -7.57
N ASP A 192 19.29 2.48 -7.13
CA ASP A 192 20.64 2.31 -7.72
C ASP A 192 21.19 0.91 -7.37
N LYS A 193 20.86 -0.08 -8.19
CA LYS A 193 21.15 -1.50 -7.97
C LYS A 193 22.59 -1.85 -8.34
N ASP A 194 23.12 -1.23 -9.38
CA ASP A 194 24.50 -1.44 -9.81
C ASP A 194 25.52 -0.59 -9.04
N LYS A 195 25.04 0.34 -8.20
CA LYS A 195 25.83 1.20 -7.30
C LYS A 195 26.79 2.10 -8.07
N ASP A 196 26.38 2.53 -9.27
CA ASP A 196 27.18 3.43 -10.11
C ASP A 196 26.95 4.92 -9.77
N GLY A 197 26.04 5.22 -8.84
CA GLY A 197 25.72 6.58 -8.42
C GLY A 197 24.82 7.33 -9.41
N ALA A 198 24.21 6.60 -10.36
CA ALA A 198 23.23 7.09 -11.32
C ALA A 198 22.04 6.13 -11.45
N LEU A 199 20.88 6.65 -11.87
CA LEU A 199 19.70 5.83 -12.16
C LEU A 199 19.60 5.62 -13.66
N SER A 200 19.77 4.37 -14.07
CA SER A 200 19.49 3.90 -15.42
C SER A 200 17.99 4.01 -15.75
N PRO A 201 17.59 3.98 -17.04
CA PRO A 201 16.18 3.99 -17.42
C PRO A 201 15.34 2.87 -16.80
N VAL A 202 15.96 1.71 -16.55
CA VAL A 202 15.29 0.55 -15.94
C VAL A 202 15.02 0.80 -14.46
N GLU A 203 16.04 1.22 -13.70
CA GLU A 203 15.90 1.54 -12.28
C GLU A 203 14.93 2.70 -12.05
N LEU A 204 14.91 3.64 -12.98
CA LEU A 204 13.98 4.74 -12.95
C LEU A 204 12.53 4.32 -13.16
N THR A 205 12.31 3.41 -14.11
CA THR A 205 10.99 2.82 -14.34
C THR A 205 10.53 2.06 -13.10
N GLN A 206 11.44 1.36 -12.42
CA GLN A 206 11.15 0.65 -11.17
C GLN A 206 10.83 1.62 -10.02
N LEU A 207 11.57 2.73 -9.89
CA LEU A 207 11.32 3.77 -8.89
C LEU A 207 9.92 4.36 -9.04
N PHE A 208 9.43 4.51 -10.28
CA PHE A 208 8.08 5.00 -10.57
C PHE A 208 7.01 3.92 -10.70
N ALA A 209 7.32 2.65 -10.48
CA ALA A 209 6.35 1.57 -10.63
C ALA A 209 5.16 1.68 -9.65
N THR A 210 5.37 2.28 -8.47
CA THR A 210 4.33 2.53 -7.46
C THR A 210 3.51 3.80 -7.73
N CYS A 211 3.83 4.52 -8.80
CA CYS A 211 3.28 5.83 -9.12
C CYS A 211 2.15 5.69 -10.17
N ASN A 212 1.00 6.34 -9.92
CA ASN A 212 -0.15 6.30 -10.84
C ASN A 212 0.10 7.04 -12.17
N ALA A 213 1.15 7.86 -12.23
CA ALA A 213 1.62 8.53 -13.42
C ALA A 213 3.16 8.64 -13.35
N PRO A 214 3.86 8.73 -14.50
CA PRO A 214 5.28 9.06 -14.49
C PRO A 214 5.45 10.38 -13.75
N ALA A 215 6.25 10.40 -12.68
CA ALA A 215 6.48 11.65 -11.98
C ALA A 215 7.26 12.65 -12.88
N TRP A 216 7.96 12.16 -13.90
CA TRP A 216 8.85 12.95 -14.74
C TRP A 216 8.48 12.88 -16.21
N GLY A 217 8.61 14.00 -16.93
CA GLY A 217 8.57 14.07 -18.39
C GLY A 217 9.94 13.85 -19.02
N ASN A 218 9.99 13.59 -20.33
CA ASN A 218 11.25 13.35 -21.06
C ASN A 218 12.24 14.52 -21.02
N GLU A 219 11.76 15.74 -20.78
CA GLU A 219 12.56 16.98 -20.75
C GLU A 219 13.53 17.05 -19.56
N MET A 220 13.29 16.23 -18.54
CA MET A 220 14.06 16.22 -17.30
C MET A 220 15.55 15.91 -17.46
N LYS A 221 15.91 15.03 -18.40
CA LYS A 221 17.33 14.72 -18.66
C LYS A 221 18.14 15.94 -19.10
N SER A 222 17.48 16.97 -19.62
CA SER A 222 18.12 18.23 -20.01
C SER A 222 18.21 19.26 -18.89
N LEU A 223 17.52 19.04 -17.77
CA LEU A 223 17.40 20.00 -16.66
C LEU A 223 18.30 19.67 -15.48
N VAL A 224 18.79 18.44 -15.37
CA VAL A 224 19.52 17.97 -14.19
C VAL A 224 20.84 17.27 -14.55
N PRO A 225 21.86 17.31 -13.66
CA PRO A 225 23.11 16.59 -13.87
C PRO A 225 22.96 15.10 -14.17
N THR A 226 23.51 14.67 -15.30
CA THR A 226 23.63 13.27 -15.74
C THR A 226 25.08 12.80 -15.77
N ASN A 227 25.29 11.48 -15.79
CA ASN A 227 26.60 10.87 -16.02
C ASN A 227 26.93 10.77 -17.54
N GLU A 228 28.06 10.17 -17.88
CA GLU A 228 28.51 9.98 -19.28
C GLU A 228 27.56 9.14 -20.16
N LYS A 229 26.61 8.42 -19.55
CA LYS A 229 25.57 7.61 -20.24
C LYS A 229 24.21 8.30 -20.28
N ASP A 230 24.13 9.57 -19.92
CA ASP A 230 22.88 10.32 -19.74
C ASP A 230 21.94 9.74 -18.66
N TRP A 231 22.49 9.07 -17.66
CA TRP A 231 21.74 8.56 -16.50
C TRP A 231 21.73 9.60 -15.38
N ILE A 232 20.63 9.67 -14.63
CA ILE A 232 20.43 10.73 -13.64
C ILE A 232 21.26 10.42 -12.40
N THR A 233 22.23 11.28 -12.10
CA THR A 233 23.10 11.14 -10.91
C THR A 233 22.32 11.41 -9.62
N LEU A 234 22.87 11.04 -8.45
CA LEU A 234 22.29 11.45 -7.16
C LEU A 234 22.10 12.98 -7.08
N GLN A 235 23.08 13.75 -7.53
CA GLN A 235 22.96 15.22 -7.55
C GLN A 235 21.82 15.67 -8.46
N GLY A 236 21.69 15.06 -9.64
CA GLY A 236 20.59 15.34 -10.56
C GLY A 236 19.22 15.02 -9.96
N PHE A 237 19.11 13.86 -9.30
CA PHE A 237 17.91 13.44 -8.59
C PHE A 237 17.51 14.44 -7.50
N MET A 238 18.48 14.87 -6.68
CA MET A 238 18.24 15.85 -5.61
C MET A 238 17.87 17.23 -6.15
N CYS A 239 18.55 17.70 -7.20
CA CYS A 239 18.23 18.96 -7.87
C CYS A 239 16.80 18.96 -8.39
N PHE A 240 16.33 17.84 -8.96
CA PHE A 240 14.96 17.73 -9.42
C PHE A 240 13.94 17.89 -8.31
N TRP A 241 14.09 17.15 -7.21
CA TRP A 241 13.15 17.23 -6.11
C TRP A 241 13.18 18.61 -5.45
N ALA A 242 14.34 19.25 -5.34
CA ALA A 242 14.43 20.63 -4.90
C ALA A 242 13.67 21.59 -5.84
N TYR A 243 13.89 21.50 -7.15
CA TYR A 243 13.20 22.32 -8.16
C TYR A 243 11.68 22.13 -8.11
N THR A 244 11.24 20.89 -8.02
CA THR A 244 9.81 20.53 -7.96
C THR A 244 9.16 21.03 -6.67
N THR A 245 9.93 21.12 -5.57
CA THR A 245 9.42 21.64 -4.28
C THR A 245 9.10 23.12 -4.41
N VAL A 246 10.00 23.87 -5.05
CA VAL A 246 9.85 25.32 -5.19
C VAL A 246 8.74 25.66 -6.20
N THR A 247 8.66 24.93 -7.31
CA THR A 247 7.78 25.28 -8.44
C THR A 247 6.39 24.67 -8.35
N THR A 248 6.28 23.48 -7.76
CA THR A 248 5.07 22.65 -7.85
C THR A 248 4.31 22.57 -6.53
N CYS A 249 4.84 23.07 -5.39
CA CYS A 249 4.04 23.17 -4.16
C CYS A 249 2.76 24.01 -4.33
N ASN A 250 2.68 24.84 -5.37
CA ASN A 250 1.48 25.63 -5.74
C ASN A 250 0.64 25.00 -6.89
N GLN A 251 1.04 23.83 -7.41
CA GLN A 251 0.38 23.17 -8.54
C GLN A 251 -0.06 21.75 -8.13
N PRO A 252 -1.27 21.29 -8.48
CA PRO A 252 -1.76 19.94 -8.19
C PRO A 252 -1.07 18.84 -9.04
N LEU A 253 0.19 19.02 -9.44
CA LEU A 253 0.90 18.14 -10.35
C LEU A 253 1.71 17.07 -9.60
N ASN A 254 1.00 15.98 -9.30
CA ASN A 254 1.33 14.54 -9.43
C ASN A 254 2.62 13.92 -8.85
N THR A 255 3.69 14.65 -8.55
CA THR A 255 5.03 14.04 -8.36
C THR A 255 5.37 13.73 -6.90
N TRP A 256 4.99 14.61 -5.98
CA TRP A 256 5.25 14.47 -4.53
C TRP A 256 4.54 13.30 -3.88
N HIS A 257 3.38 12.95 -4.44
CA HIS A 257 2.37 12.18 -3.74
C HIS A 257 2.27 10.74 -4.24
N THR A 258 3.00 10.44 -5.32
CA THR A 258 3.11 9.12 -5.89
C THR A 258 4.13 8.23 -5.15
N LEU A 259 5.08 8.83 -4.42
CA LEU A 259 6.15 8.13 -3.69
C LEU A 259 5.85 7.81 -2.20
N ASP A 260 4.59 7.96 -1.75
CA ASP A 260 4.19 7.63 -0.36
C ASP A 260 5.08 8.32 0.70
N ILE A 261 5.43 9.59 0.45
CA ILE A 261 6.28 10.40 1.35
C ILE A 261 5.44 10.84 2.55
N GLN A 262 5.36 10.00 3.60
CA GLN A 262 4.87 10.36 4.93
C GLN A 262 5.84 9.90 6.02
#